data_AF-D9XHZ3-F1
#
_entry.id   AF-D9XHZ3-F1
#
_cell.length_a   1.000
_cell.length_b   1.000
_cell.length_c   1.000
_cell.angle_alpha   90.00
_cell.angle_beta   90.00
_cell.angle_gamma   90.00
#
_symmetry.space_group_name_H-M   'P 1'
#
loop_
_entity.id
_entity.type
_entity.pdbx_description
1 polymer ?
#
loop_
_entity_poly.entity_id
_entity_poly.type
_entity_poly.pdbx_seq_one_letter_code
_entity_poly.pdbx_strand_id
1 'polypeptide(L)'
;MISGAAWSMPGRTPMRAWPSRASTPTAASWKRTGSWHGSGSPSQMRPDEATVSEPAPPGTALVDVEYHLFQITDPQGPVADDLDASHTGLVSADGGGIEVTTGIHTGEVYVTVEPHSKWPDPAPGWEEIAEISCHSPSRELLVTSFTDDPADLPSLASDGPGSYRLRVQARGRDRAVDQTTVDEVVESYLIQSWPAAHQDALLVQATDAYGAQSRAQQADDTIVIDHEDSLDTQTGQERDILRRAERGDYS
;
A
#
# COMPACT_ATOMS: atom_id res chain seq x y z
N MET A 1 25.88 -44.45 -36.90
CA MET A 1 25.89 -45.53 -35.90
C MET A 1 26.49 -44.92 -34.64
N ILE A 2 25.81 -44.61 -33.52
CA ILE A 2 24.55 -45.02 -32.88
C ILE A 2 24.05 -43.81 -32.04
N SER A 3 22.73 -43.72 -31.83
CA SER A 3 21.91 -42.88 -30.91
C SER A 3 22.61 -42.25 -29.69
N GLY A 4 22.21 -41.11 -29.12
CA GLY A 4 20.87 -40.51 -29.01
C GLY A 4 20.27 -40.77 -27.62
N ALA A 5 20.25 -39.77 -26.74
CA ALA A 5 19.38 -39.64 -25.54
C ALA A 5 19.61 -38.23 -24.94
N ALA A 6 18.69 -37.27 -25.09
CA ALA A 6 17.39 -37.10 -24.44
C ALA A 6 17.52 -36.52 -23.01
N TRP A 7 17.10 -35.26 -22.91
CA TRP A 7 16.93 -34.45 -21.71
C TRP A 7 15.85 -35.05 -20.79
N SER A 8 16.01 -34.91 -19.47
CA SER A 8 14.94 -35.20 -18.51
C SER A 8 14.86 -34.11 -17.45
N MET A 9 13.75 -33.37 -17.48
CA MET A 9 13.33 -32.42 -16.45
C MET A 9 12.58 -33.17 -15.32
N PRO A 10 12.78 -32.83 -14.04
CA PRO A 10 11.92 -33.32 -12.98
C PRO A 10 10.58 -32.56 -12.94
N GLY A 11 9.53 -33.26 -13.37
CA GLY A 11 8.25 -33.42 -12.66
C GLY A 11 7.51 -32.18 -12.15
N ARG A 12 6.47 -31.77 -12.91
CA ARG A 12 5.35 -30.97 -12.42
C ARG A 12 4.56 -31.75 -11.36
N THR A 13 4.39 -31.15 -10.19
CA THR A 13 3.44 -31.61 -9.16
C THR A 13 2.03 -31.14 -9.53
N PRO A 14 1.00 -32.01 -9.55
CA PRO A 14 -0.35 -31.61 -9.91
C PRO A 14 -1.07 -30.83 -8.81
N MET A 15 -1.80 -29.80 -9.24
CA MET A 15 -2.76 -29.00 -8.47
C MET A 15 -3.78 -29.89 -7.75
N ARG A 16 -4.02 -29.59 -6.47
CA ARG A 16 -5.13 -30.15 -5.70
C ARG A 16 -6.44 -29.51 -6.16
N ALA A 17 -7.32 -30.34 -6.70
CA ALA A 17 -8.71 -29.99 -6.97
C ALA A 17 -9.47 -29.69 -5.65
N TRP A 18 -10.12 -28.54 -5.59
CA TRP A 18 -11.06 -28.20 -4.53
C TRP A 18 -12.47 -28.70 -4.90
N PRO A 19 -13.24 -29.28 -3.96
CA PRO A 19 -14.59 -29.72 -4.26
C PRO A 19 -15.57 -28.53 -4.33
N SER A 20 -16.17 -28.34 -5.50
CA SER A 20 -17.35 -27.49 -5.70
C SER A 20 -18.53 -28.04 -4.89
N ARG A 21 -19.06 -27.23 -3.97
CA ARG A 21 -20.34 -27.52 -3.32
C ARG A 21 -21.32 -26.39 -3.60
N ALA A 22 -22.18 -26.62 -4.59
CA ALA A 22 -23.40 -25.88 -4.78
C ALA A 22 -24.36 -26.18 -3.60
N SER A 23 -24.93 -25.14 -3.01
CA SER A 23 -26.11 -25.26 -2.15
C SER A 23 -26.90 -23.97 -2.29
N THR A 24 -27.94 -24.03 -3.10
CA THR A 24 -29.04 -23.08 -3.18
C THR A 24 -29.86 -23.11 -1.89
N PRO A 25 -30.22 -21.98 -1.29
CA PRO A 25 -31.32 -21.94 -0.33
C PRO A 25 -32.65 -21.75 -1.09
N THR A 26 -33.51 -22.74 -0.90
CA THR A 26 -34.91 -22.78 -1.36
C THR A 26 -35.74 -21.69 -0.66
N ALA A 27 -36.45 -20.88 -1.45
CA ALA A 27 -37.41 -19.91 -0.94
C ALA A 27 -38.62 -20.62 -0.33
N ALA A 28 -38.81 -20.49 0.99
CA ALA A 28 -39.98 -20.97 1.69
C ALA A 28 -41.14 -19.96 1.53
N SER A 29 -42.17 -20.40 0.79
CA SER A 29 -43.46 -19.75 0.67
C SER A 29 -44.24 -19.86 1.98
N TRP A 30 -44.59 -18.74 2.61
CA TRP A 30 -45.56 -18.69 3.71
C TRP A 30 -46.88 -18.09 3.23
N LYS A 31 -47.95 -18.86 3.48
CA LYS A 31 -49.34 -18.54 3.15
C LYS A 31 -49.86 -17.47 4.10
N ARG A 32 -50.53 -16.49 3.51
CA ARG A 32 -51.22 -15.37 4.15
C ARG A 32 -52.66 -15.77 4.43
N THR A 33 -53.08 -15.82 5.70
CA THR A 33 -54.51 -15.84 6.09
C THR A 33 -54.69 -15.15 7.43
N GLY A 34 -55.65 -14.23 7.50
CA GLY A 34 -56.19 -13.71 8.75
C GLY A 34 -56.16 -12.19 8.85
N SER A 35 -57.33 -11.59 8.78
CA SER A 35 -57.59 -10.16 9.02
C SER A 35 -58.57 -10.07 10.20
N TRP A 36 -58.30 -9.19 11.18
CA TRP A 36 -59.19 -8.13 11.71
C TRP A 36 -58.71 -7.58 13.09
N HIS A 37 -58.67 -6.24 13.14
CA HIS A 37 -58.76 -5.26 14.25
C HIS A 37 -57.81 -5.24 15.46
N GLY A 38 -56.95 -4.20 15.48
CA GLY A 38 -57.22 -2.95 16.22
C GLY A 38 -56.80 -2.88 17.70
N SER A 39 -55.61 -2.30 17.96
CA SER A 39 -55.34 -1.32 19.03
C SER A 39 -53.84 -1.01 19.09
N GLY A 40 -53.48 0.29 19.07
CA GLY A 40 -52.09 0.75 18.98
C GLY A 40 -51.29 0.65 20.29
N SER A 41 -49.97 0.44 20.14
CA SER A 41 -48.84 0.80 21.02
C SER A 41 -47.54 0.19 20.42
N PRO A 42 -46.33 0.64 20.79
CA PRO A 42 -45.58 1.69 20.10
C PRO A 42 -44.39 1.13 19.30
N SER A 43 -43.88 1.98 18.41
CA SER A 43 -42.72 1.85 17.54
C SER A 43 -41.60 0.92 18.06
N GLN A 44 -41.53 -0.29 17.49
CA GLN A 44 -40.27 -1.01 17.38
C GLN A 44 -39.46 -0.34 16.27
N MET A 45 -38.49 0.49 16.64
CA MET A 45 -37.39 0.84 15.75
C MET A 45 -36.69 -0.47 15.36
N ARG A 46 -36.81 -0.81 14.08
CA ARG A 46 -35.98 -1.85 13.46
C ARG A 46 -34.52 -1.39 13.62
N PRO A 47 -33.58 -2.27 14.02
CA PRO A 47 -32.18 -1.91 13.99
C PRO A 47 -31.82 -1.51 12.56
N ASP A 48 -31.09 -0.41 12.44
CA ASP A 48 -30.64 0.17 11.19
C ASP A 48 -30.23 -0.92 10.20
N GLU A 49 -30.94 -0.97 9.08
CA GLU A 49 -30.40 -1.54 7.84
C GLU A 49 -29.19 -0.65 7.54
N ALA A 50 -28.02 -1.04 8.05
CA ALA A 50 -26.75 -0.50 7.61
C ALA A 50 -26.76 -0.67 6.10
N THR A 51 -27.03 0.42 5.39
CA THR A 51 -26.89 0.51 3.95
C THR A 51 -25.46 0.07 3.69
N VAL A 52 -25.29 -1.16 3.18
CA VAL A 52 -24.03 -1.62 2.64
C VAL A 52 -23.74 -0.64 1.52
N SER A 53 -22.89 0.34 1.80
CA SER A 53 -22.50 1.35 0.83
C SER A 53 -21.77 0.58 -0.25
N GLU A 54 -22.29 0.61 -1.46
CA GLU A 54 -21.58 0.05 -2.60
C GLU A 54 -20.27 0.82 -2.73
N PRO A 55 -19.13 0.14 -2.92
CA PRO A 55 -17.85 0.83 -3.03
C PRO A 55 -17.91 1.81 -4.21
N ALA A 56 -17.21 2.93 -4.10
CA ALA A 56 -17.18 3.91 -5.17
C ALA A 56 -16.67 3.26 -6.47
N PRO A 57 -17.18 3.68 -7.65
CA PRO A 57 -16.66 3.15 -8.91
C PRO A 57 -15.17 3.47 -9.02
N PRO A 58 -14.40 2.65 -9.75
CA PRO A 58 -12.99 2.94 -9.98
C PRO A 58 -12.83 4.24 -10.80
N GLY A 59 -11.72 4.94 -10.57
CA GLY A 59 -11.39 6.19 -11.28
C GLY A 59 -9.94 6.19 -11.75
N THR A 60 -9.68 6.87 -12.87
CA THR A 60 -8.33 7.03 -13.42
C THR A 60 -8.09 8.50 -13.78
N ALA A 61 -6.94 9.03 -13.38
CA ALA A 61 -6.52 10.40 -13.66
C ALA A 61 -5.01 10.46 -13.92
N LEU A 62 -4.59 11.59 -14.49
CA LEU A 62 -3.19 12.01 -14.45
C LEU A 62 -2.94 12.69 -13.10
N VAL A 63 -1.81 12.37 -12.49
CA VAL A 63 -1.38 12.92 -11.21
C VAL A 63 0.01 13.51 -11.39
N ASP A 64 0.16 14.76 -11.00
CA ASP A 64 1.45 15.43 -10.97
C ASP A 64 2.32 14.87 -9.85
N VAL A 65 3.58 14.66 -10.19
CA VAL A 65 4.61 14.08 -9.35
C VAL A 65 5.75 15.06 -9.22
N GLU A 66 6.25 15.20 -8.01
CA GLU A 66 7.43 15.99 -7.69
C GLU A 66 8.30 15.21 -6.70
N TYR A 67 9.62 15.38 -6.78
CA TYR A 67 10.57 14.73 -5.87
C TYR A 67 10.40 13.21 -5.76
N HIS A 68 10.12 12.56 -6.89
CA HIS A 68 9.88 11.11 -6.96
C HIS A 68 8.66 10.63 -6.16
N LEU A 69 7.68 11.48 -5.87
CA LEU A 69 6.52 11.04 -5.11
C LEU A 69 5.22 11.75 -5.49
N PHE A 70 4.13 11.05 -5.18
CA PHE A 70 2.83 11.62 -4.88
C PHE A 70 2.33 11.02 -3.57
N GLN A 71 1.30 11.60 -2.98
CA GLN A 71 0.84 11.23 -1.64
C GLN A 71 -0.60 10.73 -1.64
N ILE A 72 -0.94 10.00 -0.58
CA ILE A 72 -2.30 9.65 -0.19
C ILE A 72 -2.53 10.22 1.20
N THR A 73 -3.52 11.08 1.33
CA THR A 73 -3.76 11.87 2.55
C THR A 73 -5.24 11.90 2.92
N ASP A 74 -5.54 12.35 4.14
CA ASP A 74 -6.89 12.64 4.61
C ASP A 74 -6.90 14.06 5.21
N PRO A 75 -7.82 14.95 4.78
CA PRO A 75 -7.82 16.34 5.21
C PRO A 75 -8.09 16.55 6.71
N GLN A 76 -8.58 15.52 7.44
CA GLN A 76 -8.89 15.62 8.87
C GLN A 76 -7.84 15.00 9.78
N GLY A 77 -6.72 14.49 9.25
CA GLY A 77 -5.63 14.04 10.09
C GLY A 77 -4.66 13.12 9.39
N PRO A 78 -3.58 12.76 10.08
CA PRO A 78 -2.61 11.83 9.52
C PRO A 78 -3.29 10.49 9.23
N VAL A 79 -2.97 9.93 8.07
CA VAL A 79 -3.44 8.62 7.64
C VAL A 79 -2.49 7.50 8.05
N ALA A 80 -1.25 7.83 8.37
CA ALA A 80 -0.26 6.92 8.90
C ALA A 80 0.43 7.55 10.12
N ASP A 81 0.97 6.71 11.00
CA ASP A 81 1.75 7.18 12.15
C ASP A 81 3.15 7.56 11.67
N ASP A 82 3.66 8.74 12.05
CA ASP A 82 5.01 9.20 11.70
C ASP A 82 6.11 8.29 12.29
N LEU A 83 5.77 7.45 13.27
CA LEU A 83 6.66 6.43 13.82
C LEU A 83 6.62 5.11 13.03
N ASP A 84 5.75 4.98 12.03
CA ASP A 84 5.68 3.81 11.17
C ASP A 84 6.83 3.86 10.15
N ALA A 85 7.94 3.19 10.46
CA ALA A 85 9.09 3.04 9.57
C ALA A 85 8.83 2.11 8.37
N SER A 86 7.55 1.84 8.06
CA SER A 86 7.13 1.07 6.90
C SER A 86 7.62 1.73 5.62
N HIS A 87 8.57 1.10 4.95
CA HIS A 87 9.05 1.52 3.64
C HIS A 87 9.37 0.27 2.81
N THR A 88 8.84 0.23 1.59
CA THR A 88 8.94 -0.95 0.71
C THR A 88 9.75 -0.69 -0.56
N GLY A 89 10.19 0.56 -0.78
CA GLY A 89 10.73 1.05 -2.04
C GLY A 89 9.66 1.47 -3.05
N LEU A 90 8.38 1.24 -2.76
CA LEU A 90 7.23 1.71 -3.53
C LEU A 90 6.27 2.56 -2.69
N VAL A 91 6.00 2.14 -1.45
CA VAL A 91 5.20 2.91 -0.50
C VAL A 91 5.95 3.10 0.82
N SER A 92 5.72 4.24 1.44
CA SER A 92 6.14 4.58 2.79
C SER A 92 5.06 5.32 3.57
N ALA A 93 5.13 5.25 4.89
CA ALA A 93 4.42 6.16 5.79
C ALA A 93 5.39 7.27 6.22
N ASP A 94 5.11 8.51 5.84
CA ASP A 94 5.91 9.67 6.25
C ASP A 94 5.04 10.94 6.29
N GLY A 95 5.37 11.86 7.19
CA GLY A 95 4.73 13.18 7.32
C GLY A 95 3.21 13.12 7.51
N GLY A 96 2.68 12.07 8.13
CA GLY A 96 1.26 11.80 8.32
C GLY A 96 0.53 11.31 7.06
N GLY A 97 1.24 11.10 5.95
CA GLY A 97 0.74 10.60 4.68
C GLY A 97 1.19 9.18 4.38
N ILE A 98 0.64 8.60 3.32
CA ILE A 98 1.29 7.50 2.60
C ILE A 98 1.93 8.10 1.34
N GLU A 99 3.23 7.93 1.19
CA GLU A 99 3.94 8.35 -0.02
C GLU A 99 4.06 7.18 -0.98
N VAL A 100 3.89 7.46 -2.27
CA VAL A 100 4.09 6.50 -3.35
C VAL A 100 5.27 6.95 -4.19
N THR A 101 6.34 6.15 -4.19
CA THR A 101 7.59 6.50 -4.86
C THR A 101 7.53 6.19 -6.36
N THR A 102 7.94 7.15 -7.19
CA THR A 102 7.96 7.08 -8.66
C THR A 102 9.37 6.96 -9.22
N GLY A 103 9.48 6.46 -10.46
CA GLY A 103 10.77 6.41 -11.14
C GLY A 103 11.20 7.77 -11.67
N ILE A 104 10.27 8.49 -12.32
CA ILE A 104 10.45 9.90 -12.70
C ILE A 104 10.64 10.77 -11.47
N HIS A 105 11.39 11.86 -11.63
CA HIS A 105 11.54 12.88 -10.58
C HIS A 105 10.37 13.86 -10.60
N THR A 106 9.99 14.35 -11.80
CA THR A 106 8.92 15.33 -11.98
C THR A 106 8.16 15.09 -13.28
N GLY A 107 6.83 15.18 -13.23
CA GLY A 107 5.94 15.07 -14.39
C GLY A 107 4.61 14.41 -14.03
N GLU A 108 3.88 13.93 -15.02
CA GLU A 108 2.59 13.26 -14.80
C GLU A 108 2.75 11.73 -14.80
N VAL A 109 1.94 11.05 -13.99
CA VAL A 109 1.77 9.58 -14.00
C VAL A 109 0.30 9.20 -14.10
N TYR A 110 0.01 8.02 -14.64
CA TYR A 110 -1.35 7.48 -14.61
C TYR A 110 -1.63 6.84 -13.25
N VAL A 111 -2.64 7.32 -12.53
CA VAL A 111 -3.11 6.70 -11.30
C VAL A 111 -4.54 6.20 -11.48
N THR A 112 -4.76 4.94 -11.15
CA THR A 112 -6.08 4.33 -11.04
C THR A 112 -6.35 3.97 -9.58
N VAL A 113 -7.53 4.32 -9.07
CA VAL A 113 -8.00 3.93 -7.74
C VAL A 113 -9.17 2.97 -7.86
N GLU A 114 -9.14 1.93 -7.05
CA GLU A 114 -10.15 0.88 -6.99
C GLU A 114 -10.51 0.62 -5.51
N PRO A 115 -11.48 1.36 -4.95
CA PRO A 115 -11.96 1.06 -3.62
C PRO A 115 -12.81 -0.22 -3.63
N HIS A 116 -12.60 -1.07 -2.65
CA HIS A 116 -13.30 -2.34 -2.49
C HIS A 116 -13.81 -2.51 -1.06
N SER A 117 -14.99 -3.11 -0.90
CA SER A 117 -15.49 -3.47 0.44
C SER A 117 -14.85 -4.75 1.00
N LYS A 118 -14.01 -5.44 0.22
CA LYS A 118 -13.34 -6.69 0.60
C LYS A 118 -11.99 -6.79 -0.09
N TRP A 119 -11.11 -7.62 0.47
CA TRP A 119 -9.81 -7.94 -0.12
C TRP A 119 -9.94 -8.38 -1.60
N PRO A 120 -9.33 -7.65 -2.56
CA PRO A 120 -9.33 -8.00 -3.97
C PRO A 120 -8.12 -8.88 -4.34
N ASP A 121 -8.23 -9.63 -5.44
CA ASP A 121 -7.08 -10.29 -6.05
C ASP A 121 -6.15 -9.24 -6.70
N PRO A 122 -4.82 -9.43 -6.66
CA PRO A 122 -3.89 -8.54 -7.35
C PRO A 122 -4.15 -8.62 -8.87
N ALA A 123 -4.10 -7.47 -9.53
CA ALA A 123 -4.21 -7.44 -10.98
C ALA A 123 -2.92 -8.00 -11.62
N PRO A 124 -3.01 -8.65 -12.81
CA PRO A 124 -1.83 -9.14 -13.49
C PRO A 124 -1.08 -8.01 -14.23
N GLY A 125 0.21 -8.21 -14.47
CA GLY A 125 1.00 -7.33 -15.36
C GLY A 125 1.61 -6.09 -14.70
N TRP A 126 1.69 -6.08 -13.37
CA TRP A 126 2.46 -5.11 -12.59
C TRP A 126 3.86 -5.61 -12.31
N GLU A 127 4.81 -4.69 -12.13
CA GLU A 127 6.22 -4.99 -11.89
C GLU A 127 6.52 -4.98 -10.40
N GLU A 128 5.97 -4.00 -9.68
CA GLU A 128 6.13 -3.86 -8.24
C GLU A 128 4.76 -3.83 -7.55
N ILE A 129 4.62 -4.54 -6.44
CA ILE A 129 3.38 -4.59 -5.66
C ILE A 129 3.75 -4.51 -4.19
N ALA A 130 3.23 -3.50 -3.50
CA ALA A 130 3.38 -3.32 -2.07
C ALA A 130 2.02 -3.07 -1.41
N GLU A 131 1.90 -3.44 -0.15
CA GLU A 131 0.74 -3.16 0.65
C GLU A 131 1.12 -2.43 1.94
N ILE A 132 0.30 -1.48 2.35
CA ILE A 132 0.51 -0.67 3.57
C ILE A 132 -0.84 -0.38 4.24
N SER A 133 -0.84 -0.31 5.57
CA SER A 133 -2.03 0.06 6.32
C SER A 133 -2.12 1.57 6.51
N CYS A 134 -3.34 2.09 6.55
CA CYS A 134 -3.60 3.49 6.84
C CYS A 134 -4.93 3.64 7.60
N HIS A 135 -5.22 4.83 8.08
CA HIS A 135 -6.44 5.18 8.78
C HIS A 135 -7.07 6.43 8.14
N SER A 136 -8.37 6.41 7.87
CA SER A 136 -9.10 7.58 7.38
C SER A 136 -10.14 8.02 8.41
N PRO A 137 -9.97 9.18 9.07
CA PRO A 137 -10.99 9.74 9.95
C PRO A 137 -12.18 10.36 9.20
N SER A 138 -11.99 10.90 8.00
CA SER A 138 -13.02 11.71 7.31
C SER A 138 -13.77 10.98 6.20
N ARG A 139 -13.32 9.78 5.80
CA ARG A 139 -13.71 9.07 4.57
C ARG A 139 -13.16 9.71 3.30
N GLU A 140 -12.29 10.71 3.40
CA GLU A 140 -11.69 11.40 2.26
C GLU A 140 -10.21 10.98 2.17
N LEU A 141 -9.98 9.70 1.88
CA LEU A 141 -8.63 9.19 1.63
C LEU A 141 -8.30 9.42 0.15
N LEU A 142 -7.57 10.49 -0.13
CA LEU A 142 -7.43 11.07 -1.46
C LEU A 142 -5.99 10.95 -1.97
N VAL A 143 -5.84 10.83 -3.29
CA VAL A 143 -4.55 10.94 -3.96
C VAL A 143 -4.25 12.43 -4.19
N THR A 144 -3.08 12.88 -3.76
CA THR A 144 -2.66 14.28 -3.82
C THR A 144 -1.27 14.41 -4.43
N SER A 145 -1.05 15.46 -5.21
CA SER A 145 0.32 15.91 -5.54
C SER A 145 0.88 16.73 -4.37
N PHE A 146 2.16 17.11 -4.43
CA PHE A 146 2.79 17.90 -3.38
C PHE A 146 2.36 19.38 -3.41
N THR A 147 1.95 19.89 -4.58
CA THR A 147 1.77 21.32 -4.86
C THR A 147 0.36 21.70 -5.29
N ASP A 148 -0.47 20.73 -5.69
CA ASP A 148 -1.82 20.96 -6.20
C ASP A 148 -2.91 20.40 -5.28
N ASP A 149 -4.15 20.72 -5.65
CA ASP A 149 -5.33 20.11 -5.05
C ASP A 149 -5.35 18.58 -5.29
N PRO A 150 -6.10 17.83 -4.46
CA PRO A 150 -6.29 16.40 -4.69
C PRO A 150 -6.76 16.08 -6.12
N ALA A 151 -6.23 14.99 -6.67
CA ALA A 151 -6.62 14.52 -7.99
C ALA A 151 -8.14 14.24 -8.03
N ASP A 152 -8.76 14.44 -9.21
CA ASP A 152 -10.18 14.14 -9.44
C ASP A 152 -10.39 12.61 -9.53
N LEU A 153 -10.24 11.97 -8.37
CA LEU A 153 -10.32 10.54 -8.14
C LEU A 153 -11.26 10.27 -6.96
N PRO A 154 -12.02 9.16 -6.99
CA PRO A 154 -12.86 8.80 -5.87
C PRO A 154 -12.01 8.47 -4.63
N SER A 155 -12.58 8.72 -3.45
CA SER A 155 -11.93 8.37 -2.19
C SER A 155 -11.69 6.86 -2.07
N LEU A 156 -10.50 6.51 -1.58
CA LEU A 156 -10.10 5.14 -1.23
C LEU A 156 -10.80 4.65 0.06
N ALA A 157 -11.46 5.51 0.83
CA ALA A 157 -12.15 5.17 2.07
C ALA A 157 -13.69 5.10 1.90
N SER A 158 -14.16 4.39 0.86
CA SER A 158 -15.58 4.33 0.48
C SER A 158 -16.50 3.72 1.55
N ASP A 159 -15.97 2.88 2.43
CA ASP A 159 -16.74 2.12 3.42
C ASP A 159 -16.89 2.86 4.78
N GLY A 160 -16.40 4.10 4.86
CA GLY A 160 -16.52 4.93 6.06
C GLY A 160 -15.20 5.16 6.79
N PRO A 161 -15.22 5.81 7.96
CA PRO A 161 -14.00 6.09 8.70
C PRO A 161 -13.46 4.80 9.31
N GLY A 162 -12.14 4.71 9.42
CA GLY A 162 -11.47 3.58 10.07
C GLY A 162 -10.18 3.17 9.38
N SER A 163 -9.73 1.96 9.70
CA SER A 163 -8.48 1.40 9.16
C SER A 163 -8.71 0.72 7.82
N TYR A 164 -7.78 0.97 6.91
CA TYR A 164 -7.74 0.43 5.56
C TYR A 164 -6.39 -0.24 5.30
N ARG A 165 -6.40 -1.18 4.35
CA ARG A 165 -5.21 -1.70 3.71
C ARG A 165 -5.22 -1.19 2.28
N LEU A 166 -4.10 -0.60 1.87
CA LEU A 166 -3.84 -0.18 0.51
C LEU A 166 -2.92 -1.20 -0.15
N ARG A 167 -3.19 -1.54 -1.41
CA ARG A 167 -2.27 -2.22 -2.30
C ARG A 167 -1.93 -1.28 -3.45
N VAL A 168 -0.66 -0.90 -3.53
CA VAL A 168 -0.12 -0.11 -4.62
C VAL A 168 0.62 -1.04 -5.56
N GLN A 169 0.27 -0.95 -6.83
CA GLN A 169 0.83 -1.73 -7.91
C GLN A 169 1.41 -0.76 -8.93
N ALA A 170 2.68 -0.93 -9.28
CA ALA A 170 3.39 -0.03 -10.17
C ALA A 170 3.98 -0.75 -11.37
N ARG A 171 4.08 -0.01 -12.48
CA ARG A 171 4.82 -0.42 -13.68
C ARG A 171 5.39 0.78 -14.40
N GLY A 172 6.49 0.58 -15.12
CA GLY A 172 7.13 1.59 -15.95
C GLY A 172 8.15 2.48 -15.23
N ARG A 173 8.39 2.25 -13.93
CA ARG A 173 9.33 3.05 -13.12
C ARG A 173 10.76 3.05 -13.66
N ASP A 174 11.15 2.01 -14.40
CA ASP A 174 12.48 1.91 -15.00
C ASP A 174 12.62 2.66 -16.35
N ARG A 175 11.55 3.28 -16.88
CA ARG A 175 11.55 3.84 -18.26
C ARG A 175 12.11 5.25 -18.37
N ALA A 176 11.91 6.08 -17.34
CA ALA A 176 12.26 7.50 -17.36
C ALA A 176 12.84 7.95 -16.01
N VAL A 177 13.66 7.08 -15.40
CA VAL A 177 14.29 7.31 -14.10
C VAL A 177 14.94 8.70 -14.03
N ASP A 178 14.64 9.44 -12.97
CA ASP A 178 15.15 10.79 -12.66
C ASP A 178 14.81 11.88 -13.69
N GLN A 179 13.93 11.60 -14.67
CA GLN A 179 13.52 12.62 -15.63
C GLN A 179 12.59 13.63 -14.98
N THR A 180 12.78 14.90 -15.37
CA THR A 180 11.94 16.04 -14.97
C THR A 180 11.12 16.61 -16.12
N THR A 181 11.28 16.04 -17.32
CA THR A 181 10.55 16.37 -18.55
C THR A 181 10.33 15.08 -19.30
N VAL A 182 9.07 14.66 -19.44
CA VAL A 182 8.72 13.44 -20.16
C VAL A 182 7.68 13.81 -21.22
N ASP A 183 7.96 13.46 -22.48
CA ASP A 183 7.06 13.76 -23.61
C ASP A 183 5.80 12.87 -23.61
N GLU A 184 5.86 11.74 -22.91
CA GLU A 184 4.86 10.68 -22.83
C GLU A 184 4.77 10.19 -21.37
N VAL A 185 3.56 9.97 -20.87
CA VAL A 185 3.37 9.36 -19.54
C VAL A 185 3.69 7.87 -19.60
N VAL A 186 4.80 7.45 -18.97
CA VAL A 186 5.34 6.09 -19.07
C VAL A 186 5.10 5.21 -17.83
N GLU A 187 4.68 5.81 -16.72
CA GLU A 187 4.41 5.13 -15.46
C GLU A 187 2.91 4.98 -15.23
N SER A 188 2.53 3.86 -14.61
CA SER A 188 1.16 3.64 -14.17
C SER A 188 1.14 3.07 -12.77
N TYR A 189 0.13 3.47 -12.00
CA TYR A 189 -0.13 3.05 -10.64
C TYR A 189 -1.58 2.58 -10.51
N LEU A 190 -1.80 1.46 -9.85
CA LEU A 190 -3.11 1.00 -9.41
C LEU A 190 -3.13 0.89 -7.89
N ILE A 191 -4.05 1.61 -7.27
CA ILE A 191 -4.24 1.66 -5.83
C ILE A 191 -5.57 1.00 -5.50
N GLN A 192 -5.50 -0.19 -4.92
CA GLN A 192 -6.67 -0.90 -4.39
C GLN A 192 -6.78 -0.67 -2.89
N SER A 193 -7.96 -0.34 -2.40
CA SER A 193 -8.20 -0.19 -0.95
C SER A 193 -9.30 -1.11 -0.45
N TRP A 194 -9.19 -1.57 0.79
CA TRP A 194 -10.27 -2.26 1.48
C TRP A 194 -10.18 -2.11 3.00
N PRO A 195 -11.31 -2.15 3.74
CA PRO A 195 -11.29 -2.13 5.19
C PRO A 195 -10.50 -3.32 5.75
N ALA A 196 -9.55 -3.04 6.65
CA ALA A 196 -8.74 -4.06 7.29
C ALA A 196 -8.12 -3.54 8.59
N ALA A 197 -7.85 -4.45 9.53
CA ALA A 197 -7.04 -4.11 10.70
C ALA A 197 -5.61 -3.73 10.27
N HIS A 198 -4.99 -2.87 11.06
CA HIS A 198 -3.60 -2.47 10.86
C HIS A 198 -2.67 -3.68 10.80
N GLN A 199 -1.79 -3.69 9.81
CA GLN A 199 -0.77 -4.70 9.57
C GLN A 199 0.48 -4.01 9.03
N ASP A 200 1.64 -4.54 9.35
CA ASP A 200 2.93 -4.05 8.83
C ASP A 200 2.93 -4.03 7.29
N ALA A 201 3.69 -3.12 6.71
CA ALA A 201 3.84 -3.05 5.27
C ALA A 201 4.42 -4.35 4.70
N LEU A 202 3.97 -4.71 3.50
CA LEU A 202 4.33 -5.95 2.84
C LEU A 202 4.72 -5.68 1.39
N LEU A 203 5.95 -6.05 1.02
CA LEU A 203 6.37 -6.12 -0.37
C LEU A 203 5.93 -7.46 -0.97
N VAL A 204 4.90 -7.43 -1.82
CA VAL A 204 4.28 -8.62 -2.44
C VAL A 204 5.04 -9.05 -3.69
N GLN A 205 5.49 -8.10 -4.50
CA GLN A 205 6.26 -8.34 -5.71
C GLN A 205 7.26 -7.22 -5.93
N ALA A 206 8.46 -7.57 -6.39
CA ALA A 206 9.56 -6.64 -6.55
C ALA A 206 10.41 -7.02 -7.77
N THR A 207 9.99 -6.61 -8.96
CA THR A 207 10.71 -6.92 -10.21
C THR A 207 11.30 -5.71 -10.91
N ASP A 208 10.99 -4.49 -10.48
CA ASP A 208 11.59 -3.28 -11.06
C ASP A 208 13.01 -3.06 -10.51
N ALA A 209 13.84 -2.36 -11.29
CA ALA A 209 15.20 -2.03 -10.89
C ALA A 209 15.23 -0.81 -9.96
N TYR A 210 14.36 0.17 -10.20
CA TYR A 210 14.29 1.40 -9.43
C TYR A 210 13.93 1.16 -7.95
N GLY A 211 12.93 0.35 -7.66
CA GLY A 211 12.54 -0.06 -6.31
C GLY A 211 13.63 -0.91 -5.64
N ALA A 212 14.35 -1.74 -6.40
CA ALA A 212 15.51 -2.46 -5.88
C ALA A 212 16.64 -1.50 -5.44
N GLN A 213 16.92 -0.47 -6.24
CA GLN A 213 17.87 0.59 -5.89
C GLN A 213 17.41 1.41 -4.69
N SER A 214 16.14 1.80 -4.65
CA SER A 214 15.54 2.59 -3.56
C SER A 214 15.67 1.87 -2.21
N ARG A 215 15.36 0.56 -2.18
CA ARG A 215 15.55 -0.27 -0.99
C ARG A 215 17.02 -0.39 -0.57
N ALA A 216 17.95 -0.46 -1.53
CA ALA A 216 19.38 -0.54 -1.24
C ALA A 216 19.91 0.76 -0.64
N GLN A 217 19.53 1.91 -1.21
CA GLN A 217 19.92 3.23 -0.69
C GLN A 217 19.41 3.45 0.73
N GLN A 218 18.17 3.07 1.01
CA GLN A 218 17.61 3.18 2.35
C GLN A 218 18.35 2.30 3.37
N ALA A 219 18.76 1.09 2.97
CA ALA A 219 19.53 0.22 3.84
C ALA A 219 20.87 0.86 4.20
N ASP A 220 21.52 1.56 3.28
CA ASP A 220 22.76 2.29 3.52
C ASP A 220 22.53 3.52 4.41
N ASP A 221 21.45 4.29 4.21
CA ASP A 221 21.12 5.45 5.07
C ASP A 221 20.69 5.04 6.50
N THR A 222 20.14 3.83 6.66
CA THR A 222 19.78 3.27 7.97
C THR A 222 21.01 2.73 8.72
N ILE A 223 22.16 2.52 8.04
CA ILE A 223 23.43 2.26 8.71
C ILE A 223 23.91 3.58 9.33
N VAL A 224 23.39 3.85 10.54
CA VAL A 224 23.79 4.95 11.39
C VAL A 224 25.31 4.98 11.51
N ILE A 225 25.92 6.07 11.07
CA ILE A 225 27.28 6.44 11.45
C ILE A 225 27.27 6.52 12.98
N ASP A 226 27.96 5.59 13.64
CA ASP A 226 28.22 5.60 15.07
C ASP A 226 29.13 6.82 15.38
N HIS A 227 28.56 8.03 15.34
CA HIS A 227 29.26 9.29 15.57
C HIS A 227 29.83 9.37 16.99
N GLU A 228 29.39 8.48 17.88
CA GLU A 228 29.88 8.39 19.26
C GLU A 228 31.20 7.63 19.41
N ASP A 229 31.60 6.80 18.43
CA ASP A 229 32.91 6.10 18.44
C ASP A 229 33.91 6.70 17.42
N SER A 230 33.53 7.79 16.73
CA SER A 230 34.46 8.56 15.90
C SER A 230 35.46 9.33 16.75
N LEU A 231 36.76 9.16 16.48
CA LEU A 231 37.84 9.92 17.14
C LEU A 231 37.82 11.42 16.81
N ASP A 232 36.97 11.85 15.89
CA ASP A 232 36.84 13.25 15.50
C ASP A 232 35.83 14.00 16.39
N THR A 233 35.05 13.28 17.21
CA THR A 233 34.15 13.88 18.21
C THR A 233 34.78 13.87 19.60
N GLN A 234 34.46 14.88 20.42
CA GLN A 234 34.98 14.97 21.79
C GLN A 234 34.62 13.74 22.62
N THR A 235 33.42 13.19 22.43
CA THR A 235 32.94 12.00 23.12
C THR A 235 33.71 10.74 22.73
N GLY A 236 34.04 10.57 21.45
CA GLY A 236 34.88 9.46 20.98
C GLY A 236 36.32 9.56 21.47
N GLN A 237 36.87 10.78 21.53
CA GLN A 237 38.19 11.05 22.11
C GLN A 237 38.23 10.73 23.61
N GLU A 238 37.23 11.16 24.38
CA GLU A 238 37.15 10.89 25.82
C GLU A 238 37.04 9.38 26.09
N ARG A 239 36.25 8.64 25.30
CA ARG A 239 36.13 7.18 25.45
C ARG A 239 37.39 6.42 25.04
N ASP A 240 38.10 6.84 24.00
CA ASP A 240 39.40 6.26 23.63
C ASP A 240 40.46 6.52 24.71
N ILE A 241 40.49 7.72 25.27
CA ILE A 241 41.38 8.07 26.39
C ILE A 241 41.11 7.19 27.61
N LEU A 242 39.84 6.97 27.97
CA LEU A 242 39.47 6.09 29.07
C LEU A 242 39.86 4.64 28.81
N ARG A 243 39.64 4.13 27.59
CA ARG A 243 40.06 2.77 27.19
C ARG A 243 41.58 2.59 27.20
N ARG A 244 42.36 3.60 26.80
CA ARG A 244 43.84 3.57 26.86
C ARG A 244 44.34 3.65 28.30
N ALA A 245 43.70 4.46 29.14
CA ALA A 245 44.04 4.57 30.56
C ALA A 245 43.80 3.24 31.30
N GLU A 246 42.73 2.50 30.95
CA GLU A 246 42.46 1.17 31.49
C GLU A 246 43.48 0.11 31.03
N ARG A 247 44.11 0.29 29.86
CA ARG A 247 45.16 -0.61 29.35
C ARG A 247 46.58 -0.26 29.85
N GLY A 248 46.75 0.91 30.48
CA GLY A 248 48.02 1.32 31.08
C GLY A 248 49.09 1.81 30.10
N ASP A 249 48.72 2.09 28.85
CA ASP A 249 49.64 2.56 27.82
C ASP A 249 49.57 4.10 27.72
N TYR A 250 50.35 4.79 28.55
CA TYR A 250 50.71 6.18 28.34
C TYR A 250 52.12 6.24 27.77
N SER A 251 52.28 6.77 26.56
CA SER A 251 53.56 7.23 26.02
C SER A 251 53.43 8.58 25.35
#